data_AF-A0A2C9JTU6-F1
#
_entry.id   AF-A0A2C9JTU6-F1
#
_cell.length_a   1.000
_cell.length_b   1.000
_cell.length_c   1.000
_cell.angle_alpha   90.00
_cell.angle_beta   90.00
_cell.angle_gamma   90.00
#
_symmetry.space_group_name_H-M   'P 1'
#
loop_
_entity.id
_entity.type
_entity.pdbx_description
1 polymer ?
#
loop_
_entity_poly.entity_id
_entity_poly.type
_entity_poly.pdbx_seq_one_letter_code
_entity_poly.pdbx_strand_id
1 'polypeptide(L)'
;MIKAHELNFDNGEYVFFNIDLFTSKNSSERPWYNESDTAERNDMAKKAYEALMTVTLRKPTNEKYREFSQDVKRRAEQRNFTYGEDEVGGVVVLNT
;
A
#
# COMPACT_ATOMS: atom_id res chain seq x y z
N MET A 1 -13.09 7.16 -2.65
CA MET A 1 -13.06 7.01 -4.11
C MET A 1 -14.43 6.76 -4.74
N ILE A 2 -15.23 5.80 -4.26
CA ILE A 2 -16.59 5.53 -4.82
C ILE A 2 -17.44 6.80 -5.01
N LYS A 3 -17.54 7.65 -3.99
CA LYS A 3 -18.33 8.88 -4.09
C LYS A 3 -17.77 9.89 -5.12
N ALA A 4 -16.46 9.92 -5.31
CA ALA A 4 -15.82 10.76 -6.31
C ALA A 4 -16.14 10.26 -7.73
N HIS A 5 -16.16 8.95 -7.94
CA HIS A 5 -16.58 8.32 -9.19
C HIS A 5 -18.05 8.58 -9.52
N GLU A 6 -18.96 8.47 -8.53
CA GLU A 6 -20.37 8.84 -8.69
C GLU A 6 -20.58 10.30 -9.12
N LEU A 7 -19.65 11.18 -8.73
CA LEU A 7 -19.66 12.62 -9.08
C LEU A 7 -18.81 12.94 -10.30
N ASN A 8 -18.26 11.92 -10.99
CA ASN A 8 -17.39 12.06 -12.16
C ASN A 8 -16.13 12.91 -11.91
N PHE A 9 -15.56 12.83 -10.71
CA PHE A 9 -14.32 13.55 -10.35
C PHE A 9 -13.04 12.78 -10.72
N ASP A 10 -13.16 11.53 -11.18
CA ASP A 10 -12.07 10.74 -11.75
C ASP A 10 -11.91 10.95 -13.27
N ASN A 11 -12.47 12.05 -13.80
CA ASN A 11 -12.42 12.46 -15.21
C ASN A 11 -11.07 13.07 -15.65
N GLY A 12 -10.08 13.14 -14.76
CA GLY A 12 -8.75 13.73 -15.01
C GLY A 12 -8.62 15.21 -14.62
N GLU A 13 -9.69 15.87 -14.18
CA GLU A 13 -9.63 17.26 -13.67
C GLU A 13 -9.16 17.31 -12.20
N TYR A 14 -9.23 16.18 -11.50
CA TYR A 14 -8.81 16.04 -10.10
C TYR A 14 -7.77 14.94 -9.98
N VAL A 15 -6.82 15.15 -9.07
CA VAL A 15 -5.86 14.13 -8.65
C VAL A 15 -6.12 13.82 -7.18
N PHE A 16 -6.26 12.54 -6.86
CA PHE A 16 -6.45 12.08 -5.50
C PHE A 16 -5.14 11.53 -4.95
N PHE A 17 -4.82 11.87 -3.70
CA PHE A 17 -3.71 11.28 -2.97
C PHE A 17 -4.19 10.71 -1.64
N ASN A 18 -3.73 9.52 -1.28
CA ASN A 18 -3.78 9.02 0.09
C ASN A 18 -2.36 8.69 0.57
N ILE A 19 -2.19 8.66 1.89
CA ILE A 19 -0.92 8.35 2.53
C ILE A 19 -1.07 6.99 3.21
N ASP A 20 -0.24 6.04 2.80
CA ASP A 20 -0.18 4.71 3.36
C ASP A 20 1.26 4.29 3.66
N LEU A 21 1.63 4.39 4.94
CA LEU A 21 3.01 4.21 5.39
C LEU A 21 3.33 2.80 5.89
N PHE A 22 2.31 2.03 6.28
CA PHE A 22 2.51 0.81 7.07
C PHE A 22 1.81 -0.42 6.50
N THR A 23 1.01 -0.27 5.44
CA THR A 23 0.30 -1.41 4.86
C THR A 23 1.24 -2.46 4.28
N SER A 24 0.82 -3.71 4.43
CA SER A 24 1.51 -4.88 3.90
C SER A 24 1.48 -4.91 2.37
N LYS A 25 2.42 -5.58 1.73
CA LYS A 25 2.48 -5.76 0.27
C LYS A 25 1.18 -6.37 -0.25
N ASN A 26 0.66 -7.40 0.41
CA ASN A 26 -0.57 -8.08 -0.02
C ASN A 26 -1.79 -7.16 0.01
N SER A 27 -1.92 -6.33 1.05
CA SER A 27 -3.01 -5.34 1.13
C SER A 27 -2.81 -4.15 0.16
N SER A 28 -1.58 -3.94 -0.32
CA SER A 28 -1.25 -2.90 -1.31
C SER A 28 -1.56 -3.31 -2.75
N GLU A 29 -1.68 -4.60 -3.06
CA GLU A 29 -1.93 -5.08 -4.44
C GLU A 29 -3.37 -4.83 -4.91
N ARG A 30 -4.34 -4.92 -3.99
CA ARG A 30 -5.77 -4.70 -4.29
C ARG A 30 -6.42 -3.78 -3.25
N PRO A 31 -5.98 -2.51 -3.13
CA PRO A 31 -6.42 -1.62 -2.06
C PRO A 31 -7.88 -1.16 -2.20
N TRP A 32 -8.50 -1.41 -3.35
CA TRP A 32 -9.91 -1.16 -3.65
C TRP A 32 -10.82 -2.35 -3.33
N TYR A 33 -10.26 -3.54 -3.07
CA TYR A 33 -11.04 -4.76 -2.92
C TYR A 33 -11.48 -5.00 -1.48
N ASN A 34 -12.75 -5.34 -1.30
CA ASN A 34 -13.33 -5.74 -0.04
C ASN A 34 -14.14 -7.02 -0.22
N GLU A 35 -13.76 -8.10 0.47
CA GLU A 35 -14.43 -9.40 0.42
C GLU A 35 -15.86 -9.37 0.95
N SER A 36 -16.18 -8.43 1.84
CA SER A 36 -17.52 -8.26 2.42
C SER A 36 -18.44 -7.37 1.59
N ASP A 37 -17.97 -6.88 0.43
CA ASP A 37 -18.71 -5.96 -0.44
C ASP A 37 -19.16 -6.64 -1.75
N THR A 38 -20.11 -6.04 -2.47
CA THR A 38 -20.62 -6.63 -3.72
C THR A 38 -19.58 -6.56 -4.85
N ALA A 39 -19.73 -7.43 -5.85
CA ALA A 39 -18.84 -7.45 -7.01
C ALA A 39 -18.89 -6.13 -7.78
N GLU A 40 -20.09 -5.57 -7.96
CA GLU A 40 -20.30 -4.30 -8.67
C GLU A 40 -19.62 -3.13 -7.94
N ARG A 41 -19.66 -3.16 -6.60
CA ARG A 41 -19.04 -2.10 -5.79
C ARG A 41 -17.53 -2.20 -5.79
N ASN A 42 -16.98 -3.42 -5.78
CA ASN A 42 -15.56 -3.66 -5.99
C ASN A 42 -15.08 -3.21 -7.37
N ASP A 43 -15.85 -3.46 -8.44
CA ASP A 43 -15.52 -2.98 -9.78
C ASP A 43 -15.59 -1.45 -9.90
N MET A 44 -16.57 -0.83 -9.25
CA MET A 44 -16.67 0.63 -9.17
C MET A 44 -15.48 1.22 -8.41
N ALA A 45 -15.12 0.63 -7.26
CA ALA A 45 -13.94 1.04 -6.50
C ALA A 45 -12.66 0.88 -7.32
N LYS A 46 -12.52 -0.21 -8.08
CA LYS A 46 -11.37 -0.45 -8.97
C LYS A 46 -11.19 0.68 -9.97
N LYS A 47 -12.26 1.08 -10.67
CA LYS A 47 -12.22 2.22 -11.62
C LYS A 47 -11.86 3.52 -10.93
N ALA A 48 -12.51 3.82 -9.81
CA ALA A 48 -12.27 5.05 -9.07
C ALA A 48 -10.82 5.17 -8.54
N TYR A 49 -10.17 4.04 -8.26
CA TYR A 49 -8.78 4.01 -7.81
C TYR A 49 -7.77 4.27 -8.93
N GLU A 50 -8.16 4.26 -10.22
CA GLU A 50 -7.27 4.66 -11.32
C GLU A 50 -6.86 6.13 -11.23
N ALA A 51 -7.69 6.98 -10.59
CA ALA A 51 -7.39 8.38 -10.32
C ALA A 51 -6.71 8.62 -8.95
N LEU A 52 -6.40 7.56 -8.17
CA LEU A 52 -5.79 7.66 -6.84
C LEU A 52 -4.31 7.31 -6.88
N MET A 53 -3.47 8.21 -6.38
CA MET A 53 -2.06 7.98 -6.14
C MET A 53 -1.80 7.73 -4.65
N THR A 54 -1.19 6.59 -4.32
CA THR A 54 -0.83 6.27 -2.93
C THR A 54 0.62 6.67 -2.65
N VAL A 55 0.82 7.53 -1.65
CA VAL A 55 2.14 7.86 -1.11
C VAL A 55 2.52 6.84 -0.05
N THR A 56 3.64 6.14 -0.27
CA THR A 56 4.13 5.10 0.64
C THR A 56 5.59 5.28 1.04
N LEU A 57 6.03 4.54 2.05
CA LEU A 57 7.44 4.46 2.41
C LEU A 57 8.20 3.66 1.34
N ARG A 58 9.23 4.27 0.77
CA ARG A 58 10.19 3.59 -0.09
C ARG A 58 10.96 2.56 0.74
N LYS A 59 10.79 1.29 0.40
CA LYS A 59 11.63 0.21 0.91
C LYS A 59 12.94 0.18 0.10
N PRO A 60 14.10 0.38 0.72
CA PRO A 60 15.37 0.23 0.01
C PRO A 60 15.50 -1.19 -0.55
N THR A 61 15.93 -1.33 -1.80
CA THR A 61 16.09 -2.63 -2.48
C THR A 61 17.55 -3.08 -2.58
N ASN A 62 18.47 -2.33 -1.98
CA ASN A 62 19.89 -2.66 -2.01
C ASN A 62 20.20 -3.87 -1.12
N GLU A 63 21.33 -4.51 -1.41
CA GLU A 63 21.77 -5.73 -0.71
C GLU A 63 21.98 -5.50 0.79
N LYS A 64 22.64 -4.41 1.17
CA LYS A 64 22.90 -4.08 2.57
C LYS A 64 21.62 -4.00 3.41
N TYR A 65 20.57 -3.40 2.85
CA TYR A 65 19.28 -3.29 3.51
C TYR A 65 18.58 -4.64 3.63
N ARG A 66 18.68 -5.49 2.60
CA ARG A 66 18.13 -6.85 2.62
C ARG A 66 18.80 -7.69 3.71
N GLU A 67 20.13 -7.65 3.80
CA GLU A 67 20.89 -8.35 4.84
C GLU A 67 20.51 -7.85 6.24
N PHE A 68 20.47 -6.51 6.42
CA PHE A 68 20.02 -5.91 7.67
C PHE A 68 18.62 -6.36 8.08
N SER A 69 17.67 -6.34 7.13
CA SER A 69 16.28 -6.75 7.37
C SER A 69 16.18 -8.22 7.78
N GLN A 70 16.93 -9.11 7.11
CA GLN A 70 17.01 -10.52 7.48
C GLN A 70 17.60 -10.73 8.88
N ASP A 71 18.65 -9.98 9.23
CA ASP A 71 19.27 -10.05 10.55
C ASP A 71 18.35 -9.57 11.67
N VAL A 72 17.60 -8.50 11.43
CA VAL A 72 16.58 -7.99 12.36
C VAL A 72 15.50 -9.05 12.57
N LYS A 73 15.00 -9.68 11.50
CA LYS A 73 14.00 -10.76 11.59
C LYS A 73 14.52 -11.95 12.40
N ARG A 74 15.71 -12.44 12.07
CA ARG A 74 16.37 -13.55 12.79
C ARG A 74 16.54 -13.28 14.29
N ARG A 75 16.92 -12.06 14.67
CA ARG A 75 17.08 -11.68 16.10
C ARG A 75 15.75 -11.57 16.83
N ALA A 76 14.70 -11.16 16.14
CA ALA A 76 13.37 -11.08 16.72
C ALA A 76 12.77 -12.47 17.00
N GLU A 77 12.98 -13.43 16.09
CA GLU A 77 12.54 -14.83 16.29
C GLU A 77 13.15 -15.42 17.56
N GLN A 78 14.41 -15.09 17.87
CA GLN A 78 15.09 -15.49 19.11
C GLN A 78 14.44 -14.91 20.39
N ARG A 79 13.59 -13.88 20.24
CA ARG A 79 12.81 -13.27 21.33
C ARG A 79 11.33 -13.59 21.24
N ASN A 80 10.95 -14.64 20.52
CA ASN A 80 9.57 -15.05 20.29
C ASN A 80 8.70 -13.96 19.61
N PHE A 81 9.33 -13.10 18.79
CA PHE A 81 8.63 -12.12 17.97
C PHE A 81 8.86 -12.40 16.49
N THR A 82 7.79 -12.52 15.72
CA THR A 82 7.89 -12.73 14.27
C THR A 82 7.38 -11.48 13.58
N TYR A 83 8.25 -10.82 12.83
CA TYR A 83 7.84 -9.72 11.97
C TYR A 83 6.92 -10.26 10.86
N GLY A 84 5.88 -9.49 10.51
CA GLY A 84 5.15 -9.71 9.26
C GLY A 84 6.06 -9.58 8.03
N GLU A 85 5.56 -9.95 6.85
CA GLU A 85 6.32 -9.83 5.59
C GLU A 85 6.87 -8.41 5.35
N ASP A 86 6.25 -7.39 5.94
CA ASP A 86 6.45 -5.98 5.59
C ASP A 86 7.14 -5.08 6.62
N GLU A 87 7.55 -5.60 7.78
CA GLU A 87 7.87 -4.77 8.95
C GLU A 87 9.36 -4.47 9.18
N VAL A 88 10.11 -4.06 8.15
CA VAL A 88 11.37 -3.34 8.38
C VAL A 88 11.29 -2.01 7.64
N GLY A 89 11.38 -0.92 8.41
CA GLY A 89 10.90 0.42 8.04
C GLY A 89 11.49 1.03 6.78
N GLY A 90 10.66 1.75 6.01
CA GLY A 90 11.07 2.45 4.79
C GLY A 90 11.31 3.95 4.99
N VAL A 91 11.82 4.60 3.94
CA VAL A 91 12.10 6.05 3.86
C VAL A 91 11.01 6.71 3.01
N VAL A 92 10.44 7.84 3.41
CA VAL A 92 9.45 8.57 2.59
C VAL A 92 10.12 9.07 1.30
N VAL A 93 9.60 8.70 0.12
CA VAL A 93 10.02 9.28 -1.16
C VAL A 93 8.77 9.57 -1.99
N LEU A 94 8.68 10.79 -2.51
CA LEU A 94 7.66 11.19 -3.48
C LEU A 94 8.09 10.70 -4.86
N ASN A 95 7.35 9.78 -5.46
CA ASN A 95 7.55 9.45 -6.87
C ASN A 95 6.84 10.52 -7.72
N THR A 96 7.64 11.29 -8.46
CA THR A 96 7.19 12.24 -9.49
C THR A 96 7.19 11.60 -10.86
#